data_AF-A0A855K7X6-F1
#
_entry.id   AF-A0A855K7X6-F1
#
_cell.length_a   1.000
_cell.length_b   1.000
_cell.length_c   1.000
_cell.angle_alpha   90.00
_cell.angle_beta   90.00
_cell.angle_gamma   90.00
#
_symmetry.space_group_name_H-M   'P 1'
#
loop_
_entity.id
_entity.type
_entity.pdbx_description
1 polymer ?
#
loop_
_entity_poly.entity_id
_entity_poly.type
_entity_poly.pdbx_seq_one_letter_code
_entity_poly.pdbx_strand_id
1 'polypeptide(L)'
;VAGRVRDHDLPFPFNIRRNVGIWKLLFVDVRPFVPAAMHSAEWNRGAYLVNGFGHCAECHSPRNFLGGVISAQRFAGGPNPEGEG
;
A
#
# COMPACT_ATOMS: atom_id res chain seq x y z
N VAL A 1 -31.97 12.28 -13.59
CA VAL A 1 -32.07 13.20 -12.43
C VAL A 1 -30.70 13.83 -12.22
N ALA A 2 -30.59 15.15 -12.25
CA ALA A 2 -29.34 15.83 -11.95
C ALA A 2 -28.90 15.46 -10.52
N GLY A 3 -27.64 15.03 -10.35
CA GLY A 3 -27.08 14.61 -9.05
C GLY A 3 -27.06 13.11 -8.77
N ARG A 4 -27.44 12.24 -9.72
CA ARG A 4 -27.23 10.79 -9.55
C ARG A 4 -25.73 10.47 -9.69
N VAL A 5 -25.14 9.87 -8.65
CA VAL A 5 -23.77 9.35 -8.69
C VAL A 5 -23.67 8.34 -9.83
N ARG A 6 -22.58 8.40 -10.61
CA ARG A 6 -22.33 7.40 -11.66
C ARG A 6 -22.35 6.01 -11.05
N ASP A 7 -22.96 5.07 -11.77
CA ASP A 7 -22.86 3.66 -11.42
C ASP A 7 -21.38 3.23 -11.43
N HIS A 8 -21.08 2.15 -10.70
CA HIS A 8 -19.72 1.64 -10.52
C HIS A 8 -19.23 0.91 -11.77
N ASP A 9 -19.09 1.66 -12.86
CA ASP A 9 -18.66 1.18 -14.17
C ASP A 9 -17.14 1.10 -14.23
N LEU A 10 -16.57 0.04 -13.64
CA LEU A 10 -15.15 -0.28 -13.80
C LEU A 10 -14.94 -1.10 -15.09
N PRO A 11 -13.90 -0.82 -15.89
CA PRO A 11 -13.57 -1.65 -17.04
C PRO A 11 -13.03 -3.01 -16.58
N PHE A 12 -13.11 -4.02 -17.45
CA PHE A 12 -12.38 -5.27 -17.25
C PHE A 12 -10.87 -5.00 -17.18
N PRO A 13 -10.12 -5.64 -16.26
CA PRO A 13 -10.54 -6.68 -15.31
C PRO A 13 -10.98 -6.18 -13.92
N PHE A 14 -11.10 -4.86 -13.73
CA PHE A 14 -11.40 -4.24 -12.44
C PHE A 14 -12.88 -4.37 -12.02
N ASN A 15 -13.78 -4.72 -12.94
CA ASN A 15 -15.17 -5.05 -12.63
C ASN A 15 -15.35 -6.37 -11.85
N ILE A 16 -14.33 -7.24 -11.80
CA ILE A 16 -14.40 -8.51 -11.06
C ILE A 16 -13.85 -8.30 -9.65
N ARG A 17 -14.74 -8.06 -8.68
CA ARG A 17 -14.37 -7.81 -7.27
C ARG A 17 -13.47 -8.91 -6.66
N ARG A 18 -13.60 -10.16 -7.11
CA ARG A 18 -12.76 -11.29 -6.65
C ARG A 18 -11.26 -11.06 -6.89
N ASN A 19 -10.90 -10.29 -7.92
CA ASN A 19 -9.51 -9.95 -8.21
C ASN A 19 -8.86 -9.14 -7.07
N VAL A 20 -9.63 -8.32 -6.36
CA VAL A 20 -9.14 -7.63 -5.14
C VAL A 20 -8.76 -8.63 -4.06
N GLY A 21 -9.49 -9.73 -3.91
CA GLY A 21 -9.17 -10.79 -2.96
C GLY A 21 -7.84 -11.49 -3.29
N ILE A 22 -7.61 -11.79 -4.56
CA ILE A 22 -6.34 -12.36 -5.04
C ILE A 22 -5.20 -11.37 -4.80
N TRP A 23 -5.41 -10.09 -5.11
CA TRP A 23 -4.40 -9.05 -4.86
C TRP A 23 -4.04 -8.95 -3.37
N LYS A 24 -5.05 -8.98 -2.48
CA LYS A 24 -4.82 -8.95 -1.03
C LYS A 24 -4.02 -10.16 -0.55
N LEU A 25 -4.32 -11.36 -1.07
CA LEU A 25 -3.58 -12.58 -0.75
C LEU A 25 -2.09 -12.46 -1.09
N LEU A 26 -1.77 -11.77 -2.19
CA LEU A 26 -0.39 -11.61 -2.66
C LEU A 26 0.40 -10.53 -1.90
N PHE A 27 -0.26 -9.44 -1.46
CA PHE A 27 0.45 -8.22 -1.04
C PHE A 27 0.11 -7.68 0.35
N VAL A 28 -0.93 -8.19 1.03
CA VAL A 28 -1.31 -7.69 2.36
C VAL A 28 -0.70 -8.56 3.45
N ASP A 29 0.14 -7.97 4.29
CA ASP A 29 0.61 -8.57 5.54
C ASP A 29 -0.41 -8.28 6.65
N VAL A 30 -1.04 -9.33 7.16
CA VAL A 30 -2.06 -9.24 8.23
C VAL A 30 -1.49 -9.50 9.62
N ARG A 31 -0.17 -9.72 9.74
CA ARG A 31 0.45 -9.98 11.03
C ARG A 31 0.46 -8.71 11.88
N PRO A 32 0.23 -8.84 13.20
CA PRO A 32 0.34 -7.69 14.09
C PRO A 32 1.78 -7.17 14.14
N PHE A 33 1.92 -5.88 14.44
CA PHE A 33 3.23 -5.28 14.69
C PHE A 33 3.90 -5.91 15.91
N VAL A 34 5.17 -6.30 15.75
CA VAL A 34 6.01 -6.83 16.83
C VAL A 34 7.18 -5.86 17.05
N PRO A 35 7.33 -5.29 18.26
CA PRO A 35 8.46 -4.43 18.57
C PRO A 35 9.79 -5.17 18.42
N ALA A 36 10.79 -4.48 17.87
CA ALA A 36 12.13 -5.02 17.74
C ALA A 36 12.90 -4.84 19.06
N ALA A 37 13.38 -5.95 19.62
CA ALA A 37 13.99 -6.00 20.96
C ALA A 37 15.29 -5.16 21.09
N MET A 38 16.00 -4.94 19.98
CA MET A 38 17.24 -4.16 19.97
C MET A 38 17.03 -2.65 19.78
N HIS A 39 15.78 -2.18 19.70
CA HIS A 39 15.45 -0.78 19.47
C HIS A 39 14.71 -0.16 20.67
N SER A 40 14.86 1.16 20.85
CA SER A 40 14.21 1.89 21.94
C SER A 40 12.68 1.91 21.81
N ALA A 41 11.99 2.31 22.88
CA ALA A 41 10.53 2.45 22.87
C ALA A 41 10.07 3.50 21.85
N GLU A 42 10.80 4.61 21.73
CA GLU A 42 10.52 5.70 20.79
C GLU A 42 10.67 5.23 19.34
N TRP A 43 11.74 4.48 19.05
CA TRP A 43 11.94 3.91 17.72
C TRP A 43 10.82 2.93 17.37
N ASN A 44 10.47 2.03 18.29
CA ASN A 44 9.39 1.06 18.08
C ASN A 44 8.03 1.75 17.88
N ARG A 45 7.78 2.84 18.59
CA ARG A 45 6.60 3.69 18.36
C ARG A 45 6.62 4.30 16.96
N GLY A 46 7.75 4.84 16.52
CA GLY A 46 7.92 5.35 15.15
C GLY A 46 7.66 4.26 14.10
N ALA A 47 8.25 3.08 14.28
CA ALA A 47 8.06 1.94 13.39
C ALA A 47 6.59 1.49 13.32
N TYR A 48 5.88 1.47 14.45
CA TYR A 48 4.44 1.19 14.51
C TYR A 48 3.60 2.19 13.72
N LEU A 49 3.89 3.49 13.88
CA LEU A 49 3.18 4.55 13.17
C LEU A 49 3.46 4.50 11.67
N VAL A 50 4.72 4.37 11.25
CA VAL A 50 5.14 4.37 9.84
C VAL A 50 4.65 3.12 9.09
N ASN A 51 4.75 1.94 9.72
CA ASN A 51 4.41 0.68 9.06
C ASN A 51 2.95 0.25 9.25
N GLY A 52 2.22 0.87 10.18
CA GLY A 52 0.80 0.64 10.41
C GLY A 52 -0.07 1.74 9.81
N PHE A 53 -0.33 2.79 10.60
CA PHE A 53 -1.35 3.79 10.28
C PHE A 53 -0.92 4.85 9.27
N GLY A 54 0.36 5.15 9.20
CA GLY A 54 0.88 6.26 8.39
C GLY A 54 0.83 6.01 6.89
N HIS A 55 0.66 4.75 6.45
CA HIS A 55 0.66 4.35 5.04
C HIS A 55 1.84 4.94 4.25
N CYS A 56 2.97 5.20 4.92
CA CYS A 56 4.08 5.96 4.35
C CYS A 56 4.70 5.24 3.15
N ALA A 57 4.65 3.90 3.17
CA ALA A 57 5.11 3.05 2.09
C ALA A 57 4.29 3.23 0.79
N GLU A 58 3.08 3.79 0.86
CA GLU A 58 2.24 3.98 -0.32
C GLU A 58 2.78 5.05 -1.27
N CYS A 59 3.53 6.03 -0.78
CA CYS A 59 4.20 7.03 -1.63
C CYS A 59 5.71 6.83 -1.66
N HIS A 60 6.30 6.32 -0.57
CA HIS A 60 7.75 6.17 -0.44
C HIS A 60 8.28 4.77 -0.78
N SER A 61 7.56 3.97 -1.56
CA SER A 61 8.09 2.68 -2.07
C SER A 61 7.68 2.47 -3.52
N PRO A 62 8.57 1.87 -4.35
CA PRO A 62 8.22 1.49 -5.70
C PRO A 62 7.24 0.29 -5.69
N ARG A 63 6.44 0.20 -6.76
CA ARG A 63 5.47 -0.88 -6.97
C ARG A 63 5.81 -1.72 -8.19
N ASN A 64 5.48 -3.01 -8.12
CA ASN A 64 5.54 -3.90 -9.27
C ASN A 64 4.37 -3.65 -10.23
N PHE A 65 4.39 -4.33 -11.37
CA PHE A 65 3.35 -4.22 -12.40
C PHE A 65 1.91 -4.52 -11.90
N LEU A 66 1.77 -5.35 -10.86
CA LEU A 66 0.49 -5.68 -10.23
C LEU A 66 0.08 -4.66 -9.14
N GLY A 67 0.83 -3.58 -8.97
CA GLY A 67 0.56 -2.53 -7.98
C GLY A 67 0.95 -2.88 -6.54
N GLY A 68 1.67 -3.98 -6.31
CA GLY A 68 2.18 -4.34 -4.98
C GLY A 68 3.52 -3.66 -4.67
N VAL A 69 3.76 -3.27 -3.41
CA VAL A 69 5.06 -2.73 -2.97
C VAL A 69 6.16 -3.77 -3.17
N ILE A 70 7.30 -3.36 -3.72
CA ILE A 70 8.48 -4.22 -3.83
C ILE A 70 9.19 -4.24 -2.48
N SER A 71 8.99 -5.30 -1.69
CA SER A 71 9.46 -5.38 -0.29
C SER A 71 10.95 -5.09 -0.11
N ALA A 72 11.80 -5.51 -1.06
CA ALA A 72 13.24 -5.27 -1.01
C ALA A 72 13.64 -3.79 -1.19
N GLN A 73 12.72 -2.96 -1.71
CA GLN A 73 12.91 -1.53 -1.98
C GLN A 73 11.94 -0.67 -1.15
N ARG A 74 11.35 -1.23 -0.10
CA ARG A 74 10.43 -0.50 0.78
C ARG A 74 11.15 0.70 1.38
N PHE A 75 10.52 1.87 1.34
CA PHE A 75 11.09 3.15 1.80
C PHE A 75 12.27 3.68 0.96
N ALA A 76 12.54 3.13 -0.23
CA ALA A 76 13.57 3.65 -1.14
C ALA A 76 13.15 4.93 -1.89
N GLY A 77 11.95 5.45 -1.63
CA GLY A 77 11.32 6.52 -2.40
C GLY A 77 10.31 5.98 -3.41
N GLY A 78 9.55 6.88 -4.02
CA GLY A 78 8.64 6.57 -5.12
C GLY A 78 9.09 7.30 -6.39
N PRO A 79 8.78 6.77 -7.58
CA PRO A 79 8.96 7.52 -8.81
C PRO A 79 8.18 8.84 -8.72
N ASN A 80 8.74 9.92 -9.28
CA ASN A 80 8.06 11.21 -9.33
C ASN A 80 6.68 11.03 -10.02
N PRO A 81 5.56 11.39 -9.37
CA PRO A 81 4.24 11.27 -9.97
C PRO A 81 4.06 12.08 -11.27
N GLU A 82 4.95 13.03 -11.55
CA GLU A 82 4.98 13.81 -12.81
C GLU A 82 5.80 13.16 -13.93
N GLY A 83 6.42 12.00 -13.69
CA GLY A 83 7.06 11.18 -14.73
C GLY A 83 8.52 11.54 -15.06
N GLU A 84 9.06 12.63 -14.52
CA GLU A 84 10.49 12.94 -14.59
C GLU A 84 11.16 12.68 -13.24
N GLY A 85 11.89 11.55 -13.14
CA GLY A 85 12.61 11.13 -11.94
C GLY A 85 13.14 9.71 -12.05
#